data_AF-A0A925MYJ3-F1
#
_entry.id   AF-A0A925MYJ3-F1
#
_cell.length_a   1.000
_cell.length_b   1.000
_cell.length_c   1.000
_cell.angle_alpha   90.00
_cell.angle_beta   90.00
_cell.angle_gamma   90.00
#
_symmetry.space_group_name_H-M   'P 1'
#
loop_
_entity.id
_entity.type
_entity.pdbx_description
1 polymer ?
#
loop_
_entity_poly.entity_id
_entity_poly.type
_entity_poly.pdbx_seq_one_letter_code
_entity_poly.pdbx_strand_id
1 'polypeptide(L)' 'TDWPGLASGQLIEQRDLRPTMSLYALVSGALGEHYGRDPAEVARALFPGENVGRPVEGIART' A
#
# COMPACT_ATOMS: atom_id res chain seq x y z
N THR A 1 0.10 25.16 9.07
CA THR A 1 -0.33 24.31 7.95
C THR A 1 -1.57 23.58 8.42
N ASP A 2 -2.74 24.01 7.97
CA ASP A 2 -4.00 23.47 8.52
C ASP A 2 -4.43 22.17 7.83
N TRP A 3 -3.61 21.71 6.88
CA TRP A 3 -3.82 20.46 6.16
C TRP A 3 -3.26 19.26 6.97
N PRO A 4 -4.08 18.23 7.25
CA PRO A 4 -3.63 17.03 7.95
C PRO A 4 -2.48 16.31 7.21
N GLY A 5 -1.38 16.00 7.89
CA GLY A 5 -0.23 15.33 7.29
C GLY A 5 0.89 16.26 6.82
N LEU A 6 0.67 17.58 6.74
CA LEU A 6 1.69 18.54 6.28
C LEU A 6 2.54 19.16 7.41
N ALA A 7 2.43 18.67 8.64
CA ALA A 7 3.35 19.08 9.70
C ALA A 7 4.76 18.57 9.40
N SER A 8 5.83 19.33 9.72
CA SER A 8 7.22 18.98 9.37
C SER A 8 7.65 17.57 9.81
N GLY A 9 7.14 17.06 10.93
CA GLY A 9 7.45 15.70 11.41
C GLY A 9 6.74 14.57 10.64
N GLN A 10 5.73 14.91 9.85
CA GLN A 10 4.92 14.02 9.03
C GLN A 10 5.38 13.97 7.57
N LEU A 11 6.49 14.63 7.23
CA LEU A 11 7.05 14.63 5.89
C LEU A 11 8.30 13.73 5.77
N ILE A 12 8.41 12.99 4.67
CA ILE A 12 9.67 12.42 4.18
C ILE A 12 10.46 13.55 3.56
N GLU A 13 11.71 13.73 4.02
CA GLU A 13 12.67 14.69 3.46
C GLU A 13 12.12 16.13 3.34
N GLN A 14 11.16 16.50 4.20
CA GLN A 14 10.46 17.79 4.15
C GLN A 14 9.72 18.07 2.81
N ARG A 15 9.42 17.03 2.01
CA ARG A 15 8.73 17.16 0.72
C ARG A 15 7.47 16.32 0.64
N ASP A 16 7.61 15.01 0.81
CA ASP A 16 6.52 14.06 0.60
C ASP A 16 5.84 13.74 1.92
N LEU A 17 4.58 13.28 1.90
CA LEU A 17 3.97 12.72 3.11
C LEU A 17 4.73 11.46 3.54
N ARG A 18 4.92 11.27 4.85
CA ARG A 18 5.39 10.00 5.40
C ARG A 18 4.38 8.90 5.08
N PRO A 19 4.80 7.79 4.43
CA PRO A 19 3.95 6.65 4.20
C PRO A 19 3.45 6.12 5.55
N THR A 20 2.14 5.91 5.62
CA THR A 20 1.47 5.33 6.81
C THR A 20 1.15 3.85 6.62
N MET A 21 1.32 3.32 5.40
CA MET A 21 1.11 1.91 5.06
C MET A 21 1.98 1.47 3.88
N SER A 22 2.11 0.15 3.70
CA SER A 22 2.82 -0.45 2.57
C SER A 22 2.03 -0.29 1.27
N LEU A 23 2.65 0.32 0.26
CA LEU A 23 2.07 0.42 -1.08
C LEU A 23 2.00 -0.96 -1.75
N TYR A 24 2.96 -1.84 -1.51
CA TYR A 24 2.96 -3.20 -2.05
C TYR A 24 1.76 -4.00 -1.54
N ALA A 25 1.47 -3.90 -0.24
CA ALA A 25 0.30 -4.53 0.36
C ALA A 25 -1.01 -4.01 -0.22
N LEU A 26 -1.10 -2.69 -0.44
CA LEU A 26 -2.27 -2.05 -1.03
C LEU A 26 -2.51 -2.54 -2.46
N VAL A 27 -1.47 -2.53 -3.30
CA VAL A 27 -1.57 -2.96 -4.70
C VAL A 27 -1.91 -4.45 -4.81
N SER A 28 -1.25 -5.28 -4.01
CA SER A 28 -1.49 -6.73 -4.04
C SER A 28 -2.92 -7.08 -3.62
N GLY A 29 -3.43 -6.39 -2.59
CA GLY A 29 -4.82 -6.51 -2.14
C GLY A 29 -5.82 -6.10 -3.21
N ALA A 30 -5.67 -4.88 -3.74
CA ALA A 30 -6.58 -4.33 -4.76
C ALA A 30 -6.65 -5.21 -6.02
N LEU A 31 -5.51 -5.69 -6.51
CA LEU A 31 -5.44 -6.53 -7.70
C LEU A 31 -5.93 -7.96 -7.43
N GLY A 32 -5.61 -8.52 -6.26
CA GLY A 32 -6.11 -9.83 -5.85
C GLY A 32 -7.64 -9.85 -5.81
N GLU A 33 -8.25 -8.85 -5.16
CA GLU A 33 -9.70 -8.70 -5.13
C GLU A 33 -10.28 -8.47 -6.53
N HIS A 34 -9.72 -7.54 -7.31
CA HIS A 34 -10.24 -7.19 -8.63
C HIS A 34 -10.24 -8.37 -9.63
N TYR A 35 -9.25 -9.25 -9.55
CA TYR A 35 -9.11 -10.40 -10.46
C TYR A 35 -9.49 -11.74 -9.85
N GLY A 36 -10.01 -11.77 -8.62
CA GLY A 36 -10.34 -13.02 -7.92
C GLY A 36 -9.13 -13.93 -7.68
N ARG A 37 -7.96 -13.35 -7.39
CA ARG A 37 -6.71 -14.04 -7.10
C ARG A 37 -6.32 -13.88 -5.64
N ASP A 38 -5.55 -14.83 -5.11
CA ASP A 38 -4.95 -14.71 -3.78
C ASP A 38 -4.00 -13.48 -3.77
N PRO A 39 -4.26 -12.46 -2.93
CA PRO A 39 -3.39 -11.30 -2.82
C PRO A 39 -1.94 -11.64 -2.44
N ALA A 40 -1.72 -12.74 -1.70
CA ALA A 40 -0.37 -13.19 -1.36
C ALA A 40 0.37 -13.78 -2.56
N GLU A 41 -0.36 -14.42 -3.50
CA GLU A 41 0.21 -14.86 -4.78
C GLU A 41 0.58 -13.65 -5.66
N VAL A 42 -0.34 -12.68 -5.77
CA VAL A 42 -0.10 -11.43 -6.51
C VAL A 42 1.13 -10.69 -5.98
N ALA A 43 1.25 -10.58 -4.65
CA ALA A 43 2.40 -9.96 -3.99
C ALA A 43 3.73 -10.60 -4.39
N ARG A 44 3.82 -11.93 -4.35
CA ARG A 44 5.05 -12.67 -4.70
C ARG A 44 5.41 -12.53 -6.17
N ALA A 45 4.42 -12.46 -7.04
CA ALA A 45 4.63 -12.32 -8.48
C ALA A 45 5.09 -10.91 -8.87
N LEU A 46 4.49 -9.87 -8.28
CA LEU A 46 4.77 -8.48 -8.64
C LEU A 46 5.98 -7.89 -7.90
N PHE A 47 6.23 -8.31 -6.67
CA PHE A 47 7.25 -7.73 -5.79
C PHE A 47 8.21 -8.81 -5.26
N PRO A 48 8.95 -9.49 -6.15
CA PRO A 48 9.85 -10.56 -5.73
C PRO A 48 10.98 -10.03 -4.83
N GLY A 49 11.13 -10.63 -3.64
CA GLY A 49 12.16 -10.25 -2.67
C GLY A 49 11.80 -9.09 -1.75
N GLU A 50 10.65 -8.44 -1.96
CA GLU A 50 10.19 -7.34 -1.11
C GLU A 50 9.47 -7.84 0.14
N ASN A 51 9.61 -7.11 1.25
CA ASN A 51 8.76 -7.31 2.42
C ASN A 51 7.42 -6.57 2.21
N VAL A 52 6.50 -7.23 1.53
CA VAL A 52 5.21 -6.66 1.13
C VAL A 52 4.32 -6.32 2.34
N GLY A 53 4.43 -7.08 3.43
CA GLY A 53 3.49 -7.04 4.54
C GLY A 53 2.17 -7.76 4.23
N ARG A 54 1.19 -7.66 5.13
CA ARG A 54 -0.13 -8.26 4.93
C ARG A 54 -0.89 -7.47 3.84
N PRO A 55 -1.37 -8.12 2.76
CA PRO A 55 -2.19 -7.45 1.75
C PRO A 55 -3.41 -6.76 2.37
N VAL A 56 -3.77 -5.60 1.84
CA VAL A 56 -4.92 -4.83 2.32
C VAL A 56 -6.20 -5.45 1.75
N GLU A 57 -7.21 -5.64 2.60
CA GLU A 57 -8.50 -6.25 2.23
C GLU A 57 -9.61 -5.18 2.19
N GLY A 58 -10.69 -5.45 1.45
CA GLY A 58 -11.86 -4.58 1.31
C GLY A 58 -11.66 -3.35 0.44
N ILE A 59 -10.69 -3.38 -0.49
CA ILE A 59 -10.34 -2.25 -1.35
C ILE A 59 -11.23 -2.20 -2.60
N ALA A 60 -11.50 -3.35 -3.21
CA ALA A 60 -12.34 -3.46 -4.39
C ALA A 60 -13.64 -4.21 -4.06
N ARG A 61 -14.78 -3.67 -4.52
CA ARG A 61 -16.03 -4.41 -4.61
C ARG A 61 -16.19 -4.91 -6.03
N THR A 62 -15.95 -6.20 -6.23
CA THR A 62 -16.22 -6.91 -7.49
C THR A 62 -17.62 -7.48 -7.52
#